data_AF-A0A8C0HQ78-F1
#
_entry.id   AF-A0A8C0HQ78-F1
#
_cell.length_a   1.000
_cell.length_b   1.000
_cell.length_c   1.000
_cell.angle_alpha   90.00
_cell.angle_beta   90.00
_cell.angle_gamma   90.00
#
_symmetry.space_group_name_H-M   'P 1'
#
loop_
_entity.id
_entity.type
_entity.pdbx_description
1 polymer ?
#
loop_
_entity_poly.entity_id
_entity_poly.type
_entity_poly.pdbx_seq_one_letter_code
_entity_poly.pdbx_strand_id
1 'polypeptide(L)'
;MKILKKRHIVDTRQQEHIRSEKQIMQSAHSDFIVRLYRTFKDSKYLYMLMEACLGGELWTILRDRGSFEDSTTRFYTACVVEAFAYLHSKGIIYRDLKPENLILDHRGYAKLVDFGFAKKIGFGKKTWTFCGTPEYVAPEIILNKGHDISADYWSLGILMYELLTGSPPFSGPDPMKTYNIILRGIDMIEFPKKIAKNAANLIKKLCRDNPSERLGNLKNGVKDIQKHKWFEGFNWEGLRKGTLTPPIIPSVASPTDTSNFDSFPEDSDEPPPDDNSGWDIDF
;
A
#
# COMPACT_ATOMS: atom_id res chain seq x y z
N MET A 1 -7.50 -15.21 -8.04
CA MET A 1 -8.23 -14.42 -9.06
C MET A 1 -9.08 -13.41 -8.31
N LYS A 2 -9.00 -12.11 -8.60
CA LYS A 2 -9.94 -11.13 -8.02
C LYS A 2 -11.20 -11.15 -8.86
N ILE A 3 -12.35 -11.34 -8.22
CA ILE A 3 -13.68 -11.41 -8.86
C ILE A 3 -14.50 -10.24 -8.33
N LEU A 4 -15.09 -9.45 -9.22
CA LEU A 4 -15.83 -8.24 -8.86
C LEU A 4 -17.23 -8.28 -9.45
N LYS A 5 -18.26 -8.11 -8.61
CA LYS A 5 -19.67 -7.99 -9.03
C LYS A 5 -19.83 -6.66 -9.80
N LYS A 6 -20.14 -6.70 -11.10
CA LYS A 6 -20.28 -5.49 -11.95
C LYS A 6 -21.33 -4.53 -11.39
N ARG A 7 -22.46 -5.09 -10.93
CA ARG A 7 -23.52 -4.32 -10.30
C ARG A 7 -23.03 -3.48 -9.11
N HIS A 8 -22.22 -4.09 -8.24
CA HIS A 8 -21.65 -3.39 -7.08
C HIS A 8 -20.72 -2.24 -7.50
N ILE A 9 -19.91 -2.43 -8.54
CA ILE A 9 -19.04 -1.36 -9.09
C ILE A 9 -19.88 -0.19 -9.59
N VAL A 10 -20.99 -0.46 -10.28
CA VAL A 10 -21.89 0.59 -10.80
C VAL A 10 -22.57 1.33 -9.67
N ASP A 11 -23.14 0.61 -8.70
CA ASP A 11 -23.86 1.19 -7.57
C ASP A 11 -22.93 2.08 -6.71
N THR A 12 -21.66 1.71 -6.58
CA THR A 12 -20.63 2.47 -5.85
C THR A 12 -19.87 3.50 -6.71
N ARG A 13 -20.23 3.64 -7.99
CA ARG A 13 -19.61 4.55 -8.97
C ARG A 13 -18.09 4.38 -9.11
N GLN A 14 -17.61 3.14 -9.06
CA GLN A 14 -16.18 2.80 -9.07
C GLN A 14 -15.64 2.43 -10.47
N GLN A 15 -16.42 2.59 -11.54
CA GLN A 15 -16.04 2.12 -12.89
C GLN A 15 -14.68 2.67 -13.35
N GLU A 16 -14.45 3.98 -13.16
CA GLU A 16 -13.17 4.61 -13.52
C GLU A 16 -12.01 4.16 -12.63
N HIS A 17 -12.26 3.89 -11.34
CA HIS A 17 -11.25 3.37 -10.44
C HIS A 17 -10.82 1.96 -10.83
N ILE A 18 -11.77 1.08 -11.19
CA ILE A 18 -11.46 -0.28 -11.63
C ILE A 18 -10.74 -0.30 -12.99
N ARG A 19 -11.10 0.60 -13.93
CA ARG A 19 -10.32 0.78 -15.17
C ARG A 19 -8.90 1.28 -14.90
N SER A 20 -8.73 2.25 -14.00
CA SER A 20 -7.42 2.76 -13.58
C SER A 20 -6.59 1.66 -12.93
N GLU A 21 -7.19 0.88 -12.02
CA GLU A 21 -6.57 -0.27 -11.35
C GLU A 21 -6.02 -1.26 -12.39
N LYS A 22 -6.86 -1.69 -13.33
CA LYS A 22 -6.46 -2.56 -14.45
C LYS A 22 -5.28 -1.98 -15.23
N GLN A 23 -5.38 -0.72 -15.68
CA GLN A 23 -4.35 -0.10 -16.52
C GLN A 23 -3.00 0.03 -15.80
N ILE A 24 -3.03 0.44 -14.52
CA ILE A 24 -1.82 0.61 -13.72
C ILE A 24 -1.17 -0.75 -13.46
N MET A 25 -1.93 -1.73 -12.97
CA MET A 25 -1.38 -3.06 -12.67
C MET A 25 -0.89 -3.78 -13.92
N GLN A 26 -1.59 -3.68 -15.05
CA GLN A 26 -1.20 -4.33 -16.31
C GLN A 26 0.10 -3.75 -16.89
N SER A 27 0.41 -2.48 -16.59
CA SER A 27 1.65 -1.82 -17.02
C SER A 27 2.76 -1.83 -15.94
N ALA A 28 2.49 -2.39 -14.76
CA ALA A 28 3.44 -2.51 -13.68
C ALA A 28 4.33 -3.75 -13.85
N HIS A 29 5.64 -3.52 -13.89
CA HIS A 29 6.69 -4.55 -13.95
C HIS A 29 7.70 -4.25 -12.85
N SER A 30 7.36 -4.65 -11.63
CA SER A 30 8.20 -4.51 -10.44
C SER A 30 8.05 -5.77 -9.59
N ASP A 31 9.14 -6.29 -9.06
CA ASP A 31 9.12 -7.47 -8.18
C ASP A 31 8.39 -7.20 -6.85
N PHE A 32 8.17 -5.92 -6.51
CA PHE A 32 7.51 -5.45 -5.29
C PHE A 32 6.04 -5.03 -5.51
N ILE A 33 5.48 -5.34 -6.68
CA ILE A 33 4.08 -5.10 -7.02
C ILE A 33 3.51 -6.40 -7.58
N VAL A 34 2.34 -6.82 -7.11
CA VAL A 34 1.68 -8.01 -7.63
C VAL A 34 1.35 -7.83 -9.11
N ARG A 35 1.80 -8.78 -9.93
CA ARG A 35 1.58 -8.73 -11.37
C ARG A 35 0.12 -9.01 -11.72
N LEU A 36 -0.48 -8.18 -12.57
CA LEU A 36 -1.70 -8.50 -13.30
C LEU A 36 -1.33 -9.12 -14.65
N TYR A 37 -1.72 -10.38 -14.89
CA TYR A 37 -1.44 -11.07 -16.15
C TYR A 37 -2.42 -10.67 -17.25
N ARG A 38 -3.72 -10.71 -16.96
CA ARG A 38 -4.81 -10.36 -17.87
C ARG A 38 -6.13 -10.23 -17.12
N THR A 39 -7.15 -9.74 -17.82
CA THR A 39 -8.53 -9.66 -17.34
C THR A 39 -9.46 -10.58 -18.16
N PHE A 40 -10.63 -10.84 -17.59
CA PHE A 40 -11.78 -11.47 -18.25
C PHE A 40 -13.06 -10.79 -17.75
N LYS A 41 -14.18 -11.05 -18.43
CA LYS A 41 -15.51 -10.57 -18.04
C LYS A 41 -16.61 -11.49 -18.53
N ASP A 42 -17.74 -11.46 -17.85
CA ASP A 42 -19.02 -11.99 -18.33
C ASP A 42 -20.14 -10.95 -18.08
N SER A 43 -21.41 -11.36 -18.18
CA SER A 43 -22.53 -10.42 -17.97
C SER A 43 -22.64 -9.92 -16.53
N LYS A 44 -22.01 -10.58 -15.54
CA LYS A 44 -22.19 -10.34 -14.10
C LYS A 44 -20.92 -9.88 -13.40
N TYR A 45 -19.76 -10.34 -13.86
CA TYR A 45 -18.49 -10.22 -13.15
C TYR A 45 -17.35 -9.72 -14.03
N LEU A 46 -16.39 -9.06 -13.37
CA LEU A 46 -15.03 -8.84 -13.88
C LEU A 46 -14.05 -9.75 -13.14
N TYR A 47 -13.05 -10.23 -13.86
CA TYR A 47 -12.02 -11.13 -13.34
C TYR A 47 -10.64 -10.56 -13.62
N MET A 48 -9.80 -10.49 -12.59
CA MET A 48 -8.41 -10.03 -12.71
C MET A 48 -7.46 -11.16 -12.30
N LEU A 49 -6.74 -11.71 -13.29
CA LEU A 49 -5.81 -12.83 -13.11
C LEU A 49 -4.46 -12.29 -12.68
N MET A 50 -4.15 -12.44 -11.40
CA MET A 50 -2.96 -11.86 -10.76
C MET A 50 -1.98 -12.95 -10.30
N GLU A 51 -0.73 -12.57 -10.08
CA GLU A 51 0.25 -13.36 -9.35
C GLU A 51 -0.28 -13.74 -7.97
N ALA A 52 -0.16 -15.03 -7.62
CA ALA A 52 -0.53 -15.52 -6.30
C ALA A 52 0.67 -15.37 -5.34
N CYS A 53 0.49 -14.60 -4.27
CA CYS A 53 1.46 -14.44 -3.20
C CYS A 53 0.99 -15.24 -1.98
N LEU A 54 1.47 -16.47 -1.82
CA LEU A 54 0.92 -17.45 -0.88
C LEU A 54 1.47 -17.34 0.57
N GLY A 55 2.25 -16.29 0.86
CA GLY A 55 2.86 -16.07 2.17
C GLY A 55 1.94 -15.42 3.20
N GLY A 56 0.72 -15.03 2.80
CA GLY A 56 -0.28 -14.41 3.67
C GLY A 56 -0.22 -12.88 3.71
N GLU A 57 -1.23 -12.30 4.36
CA GLU A 57 -1.35 -10.85 4.56
C GLU A 57 -0.43 -10.37 5.68
N LEU A 58 0.30 -9.27 5.44
CA LEU A 58 1.20 -8.72 6.45
C LEU A 58 0.44 -8.21 7.69
N TRP A 59 -0.79 -7.74 7.50
CA TRP A 59 -1.71 -7.36 8.58
C TRP A 59 -1.97 -8.48 9.58
N THR A 60 -2.37 -9.67 9.10
CA THR A 60 -2.65 -10.82 9.96
C THR A 60 -1.42 -11.20 10.79
N ILE A 61 -0.25 -11.20 10.15
CA ILE A 61 1.02 -11.48 10.82
C ILE A 61 1.36 -10.39 11.87
N LEU A 62 1.09 -9.11 11.57
CA LEU A 62 1.27 -8.00 12.50
C LEU A 62 0.35 -8.14 13.71
N ARG A 63 -0.95 -8.39 13.48
CA ARG A 63 -1.97 -8.59 14.51
C ARG A 63 -1.57 -9.70 15.47
N ASP A 64 -1.16 -10.85 14.93
CA ASP A 64 -0.85 -12.04 15.74
C ASP A 64 0.44 -11.87 16.55
N ARG A 65 1.40 -11.08 16.06
CA ARG A 65 2.64 -10.73 16.79
C ARG A 65 2.50 -9.48 17.66
N GLY A 66 1.41 -8.73 17.51
CA GLY A 66 1.19 -7.39 18.05
C GLY A 66 2.05 -6.29 17.42
N SER A 67 3.27 -6.59 16.96
CA SER A 67 4.21 -5.62 16.37
C SER A 67 5.45 -6.32 15.80
N PHE A 68 6.23 -5.61 15.00
CA PHE A 68 7.49 -6.09 14.43
C PHE A 68 8.71 -5.44 15.07
N GLU A 69 9.82 -6.17 15.02
CA GLU A 69 11.15 -5.66 15.36
C GLU A 69 11.65 -4.68 14.29
N ASP A 70 12.63 -3.84 14.67
CA ASP A 70 13.21 -2.82 13.80
C ASP A 70 13.73 -3.36 12.46
N SER A 71 14.43 -4.50 12.47
CA SER A 71 14.94 -5.18 11.27
C SER A 71 13.82 -5.71 10.38
N THR A 72 12.77 -6.28 10.97
CA THR A 72 11.60 -6.80 10.27
C THR A 72 10.84 -5.67 9.59
N THR A 73 10.55 -4.58 10.32
CA THR A 73 9.92 -3.38 9.75
C THR A 73 10.78 -2.77 8.66
N ARG A 74 12.11 -2.75 8.84
CA ARG A 74 13.06 -2.23 7.83
C ARG A 74 12.98 -3.00 6.52
N PHE A 75 12.90 -4.32 6.55
CA PHE A 75 12.79 -5.13 5.34
C PHE A 75 11.49 -4.84 4.57
N TYR A 76 10.34 -4.81 5.26
CA TYR A 76 9.05 -4.56 4.59
C TYR A 76 8.92 -3.11 4.12
N THR A 77 9.41 -2.14 4.90
CA THR A 77 9.48 -0.74 4.46
C THR A 77 10.34 -0.63 3.21
N ALA A 78 11.46 -1.36 3.11
CA ALA A 78 12.30 -1.35 1.92
C ALA A 78 11.59 -1.91 0.67
N CYS A 79 10.77 -2.96 0.83
CA CYS A 79 9.95 -3.48 -0.27
C CYS A 79 8.98 -2.40 -0.80
N VAL A 80 8.30 -1.69 0.11
CA VAL A 80 7.41 -0.59 -0.26
C VAL A 80 8.17 0.57 -0.92
N VAL A 81 9.35 0.90 -0.42
CA VAL A 81 10.21 1.94 -1.00
C VAL A 81 10.59 1.62 -2.45
N GLU A 82 10.93 0.37 -2.78
CA GLU A 82 11.21 -0.04 -4.16
C GLU A 82 9.94 -0.03 -5.04
N ALA A 83 8.79 -0.42 -4.50
CA ALA A 83 7.51 -0.30 -5.20
C ALA A 83 7.16 1.17 -5.52
N PHE A 84 7.35 2.07 -4.55
CA PHE A 84 7.16 3.51 -4.73
C PHE A 84 8.17 4.11 -5.70
N ALA A 85 9.44 3.70 -5.65
CA ALA A 85 10.43 4.13 -6.64
C ALA A 85 9.95 3.83 -8.07
N TYR A 86 9.40 2.63 -8.29
CA TYR A 86 8.82 2.26 -9.58
C TYR A 86 7.61 3.12 -9.95
N LEU A 87 6.59 3.19 -9.08
CA LEU A 87 5.34 3.92 -9.38
C LEU A 87 5.57 5.41 -9.59
N HIS A 88 6.35 6.04 -8.72
CA HIS A 88 6.58 7.48 -8.75
C HIS A 88 7.43 7.89 -9.95
N SER A 89 8.35 7.02 -10.43
CA SER A 89 9.08 7.24 -11.68
C SER A 89 8.16 7.32 -12.91
N LYS A 90 6.94 6.78 -12.81
CA LYS A 90 5.89 6.81 -13.85
C LYS A 90 4.80 7.84 -13.57
N GLY A 91 4.95 8.67 -12.53
CA GLY A 91 3.95 9.65 -12.11
C GLY A 91 2.68 9.00 -11.56
N ILE A 92 2.78 7.81 -10.97
CA ILE A 92 1.65 7.08 -10.39
C ILE A 92 1.70 7.24 -8.88
N ILE A 93 0.58 7.68 -8.29
CA ILE A 93 0.35 7.68 -6.84
C ILE A 93 -0.42 6.41 -6.46
N TYR A 94 -0.12 5.82 -5.31
CA TYR A 94 -0.74 4.58 -4.82
C TYR A 94 -1.96 4.84 -3.91
N ARG A 95 -1.85 5.75 -2.93
CA ARG A 95 -2.92 6.28 -2.05
C ARG A 95 -3.59 5.35 -1.04
N ASP A 96 -3.27 4.07 -0.99
CA ASP A 96 -3.85 3.15 0.01
C ASP A 96 -2.80 2.25 0.67
N LEU A 97 -1.65 2.82 1.03
CA LEU A 97 -0.64 2.06 1.78
C LEU A 97 -1.12 1.79 3.19
N LYS A 98 -1.18 0.50 3.55
CA LYS A 98 -1.49 -0.04 4.88
C LYS A 98 -1.09 -1.52 4.93
N PRO A 99 -0.94 -2.14 6.13
CA PRO A 99 -0.54 -3.55 6.26
C PRO A 99 -1.42 -4.53 5.48
N GLU A 100 -2.72 -4.28 5.34
CA GLU A 100 -3.68 -5.13 4.62
C GLU A 100 -3.37 -5.20 3.13
N ASN A 101 -2.80 -4.11 2.59
CA ASN A 101 -2.43 -4.02 1.18
C ASN A 101 -0.98 -4.45 0.91
N LEU A 102 -0.35 -5.12 1.87
CA LEU A 102 0.95 -5.77 1.74
C LEU A 102 0.78 -7.27 1.89
N ILE A 103 1.09 -8.01 0.83
CA ILE A 103 1.03 -9.47 0.81
C ILE A 103 2.43 -10.05 0.69
N LEU A 104 2.70 -11.17 1.36
CA LEU A 104 3.97 -11.88 1.26
C LEU A 104 3.92 -12.93 0.15
N ASP A 105 4.96 -13.00 -0.68
CA ASP A 105 5.18 -14.17 -1.54
C ASP A 105 5.68 -15.38 -0.71
N HIS A 106 5.83 -16.53 -1.35
CA HIS A 106 6.29 -17.76 -0.70
C HIS A 106 7.72 -17.67 -0.13
N ARG A 107 8.50 -16.65 -0.49
CA ARG A 107 9.85 -16.41 0.03
C ARG A 107 9.82 -15.51 1.27
N GLY A 108 8.73 -14.76 1.47
CA GLY A 108 8.60 -13.73 2.51
C GLY A 108 8.85 -12.30 2.01
N TYR A 109 8.95 -12.08 0.70
CA TYR A 109 9.05 -10.73 0.13
C TYR A 109 7.67 -10.07 0.10
N ALA A 110 7.58 -8.82 0.55
CA ALA A 110 6.34 -8.06 0.52
C ALA A 110 6.11 -7.43 -0.86
N LYS A 111 4.86 -7.48 -1.31
CA LYS A 111 4.39 -6.82 -2.54
C LYS A 111 3.15 -5.99 -2.28
N LEU A 112 3.02 -4.87 -2.99
CA LEU A 112 1.77 -4.11 -3.03
C LEU A 112 0.70 -4.87 -3.81
N VAL A 113 -0.49 -4.95 -3.21
CA VAL A 113 -1.75 -5.37 -3.85
C VAL A 113 -2.71 -4.18 -3.92
N ASP A 114 -3.94 -4.40 -4.39
CA ASP A 114 -5.04 -3.42 -4.45
C ASP A 114 -4.67 -2.01 -4.95
N PHE A 115 -4.89 -1.79 -6.25
CA PHE A 115 -4.60 -0.51 -6.90
C PHE A 115 -5.89 0.32 -7.11
N GLY A 116 -6.96 0.03 -6.35
CA GLY A 116 -8.26 0.70 -6.49
C GLY A 116 -8.21 2.21 -6.31
N PHE A 117 -7.29 2.73 -5.49
CA PHE A 117 -7.04 4.18 -5.35
C PHE A 117 -5.81 4.65 -6.13
N ALA A 118 -5.08 3.79 -6.82
CA ALA A 118 -3.92 4.22 -7.57
C ALA A 118 -4.34 5.09 -8.77
N LYS A 119 -3.53 6.11 -9.08
CA LYS A 119 -3.85 7.06 -10.16
C LYS A 119 -2.60 7.58 -10.83
N LYS A 120 -2.61 7.64 -12.17
CA LYS A 120 -1.58 8.37 -12.91
C LYS A 120 -1.87 9.87 -12.86
N ILE A 121 -0.88 10.65 -12.42
CA ILE A 121 -0.95 12.10 -12.33
C ILE A 121 -0.03 12.69 -13.41
N GLY A 122 -0.54 13.65 -14.17
CA GLY A 122 0.26 14.37 -15.16
C GLY A 122 1.37 15.18 -14.50
N PHE A 123 2.48 15.41 -15.23
CA PHE A 123 3.59 16.20 -14.72
C PHE A 123 3.12 17.61 -14.28
N GLY A 124 3.51 18.03 -13.07
CA GLY A 124 3.10 19.31 -12.48
C GLY A 124 1.60 19.42 -12.15
N LYS A 125 0.84 18.31 -12.17
CA LYS A 125 -0.57 18.28 -11.80
C LYS A 125 -0.77 17.66 -10.42
N LYS A 126 -1.96 17.88 -9.86
CA LYS A 126 -2.46 17.28 -8.63
C LYS A 126 -3.81 16.60 -8.90
N THR A 127 -4.20 15.70 -8.01
CA THR A 127 -5.55 15.11 -7.96
C THR A 127 -6.26 15.53 -6.66
N TRP A 128 -7.59 15.40 -6.63
CA TRP A 128 -8.44 16.00 -5.57
C TRP A 128 -9.41 15.02 -4.93
N THR A 129 -9.46 13.77 -5.39
CA THR A 129 -10.36 12.76 -4.83
C THR A 129 -9.97 12.46 -3.39
N PHE A 130 -10.86 12.72 -2.43
CA PHE A 130 -10.69 12.30 -1.05
C PHE A 130 -10.87 10.77 -0.97
N CYS A 131 -9.79 10.04 -0.74
CA CYS A 131 -9.77 8.58 -0.62
C CYS A 131 -8.59 8.12 0.22
N GLY A 132 -8.58 6.84 0.58
CA GLY A 132 -7.60 6.22 1.47
C GLY A 132 -8.18 5.92 2.85
N THR A 133 -7.43 5.18 3.64
CA THR A 133 -7.81 4.77 4.99
C THR A 133 -7.57 5.93 5.99
N PRO A 134 -8.52 6.29 6.88
CA PRO A 134 -8.48 7.54 7.66
C PRO A 134 -7.19 7.82 8.45
N GLU A 135 -6.54 6.80 8.97
CA GLU A 135 -5.30 6.89 9.75
C GLU A 135 -4.07 7.16 8.86
N TYR A 136 -4.18 6.89 7.56
CA TYR A 136 -3.11 6.95 6.58
C TYR A 136 -3.19 8.16 5.63
N VAL A 137 -4.31 8.87 5.61
CA VAL A 137 -4.48 10.03 4.71
C VAL A 137 -3.60 11.21 5.12
N ALA A 138 -2.95 11.83 4.13
CA ALA A 138 -2.07 12.97 4.35
C ALA A 138 -2.86 14.27 4.62
N PRO A 139 -2.29 15.25 5.36
CA PRO A 139 -2.95 16.51 5.71
C PRO A 139 -3.52 17.29 4.52
N GLU A 140 -2.85 17.31 3.39
CA GLU A 140 -3.29 17.99 2.17
C GLU A 140 -4.51 17.34 1.50
N ILE A 141 -4.73 16.04 1.74
CA ILE A 141 -5.95 15.33 1.32
C ILE A 141 -7.12 15.77 2.21
N ILE A 142 -6.90 15.79 3.54
CA ILE A 142 -7.88 16.25 4.53
C ILE A 142 -8.32 17.69 4.26
N LEU A 143 -7.36 18.57 4.01
CA LEU A 143 -7.59 19.99 3.75
C LEU A 143 -8.04 20.27 2.31
N ASN A 144 -8.21 19.24 1.48
CA ASN A 144 -8.57 19.35 0.07
C ASN A 144 -7.71 20.39 -0.68
N LYS A 145 -6.38 20.33 -0.52
CA LYS A 145 -5.39 21.24 -1.17
C LYS A 145 -4.80 20.67 -2.47
N GLY A 146 -5.34 19.53 -2.90
CA GLY A 146 -4.82 18.72 -3.99
C GLY A 146 -3.53 17.99 -3.58
N HIS A 147 -3.41 16.74 -4.00
CA HIS A 147 -2.31 15.84 -3.64
C HIS A 147 -1.65 15.22 -4.87
N ASP A 148 -0.41 14.78 -4.68
CA ASP A 148 0.44 14.09 -5.63
C ASP A 148 1.22 12.96 -4.92
N ILE A 149 2.20 12.35 -5.59
CA ILE A 149 3.01 11.23 -5.08
C ILE A 149 3.60 11.46 -3.68
N SER A 150 3.72 12.70 -3.23
CA SER A 150 4.22 13.01 -1.88
C SER A 150 3.29 12.57 -0.75
N ALA A 151 2.01 12.29 -1.02
CA ALA A 151 1.11 11.69 -0.04
C ALA A 151 1.49 10.24 0.29
N ASP A 152 2.06 9.49 -0.66
CA ASP A 152 2.51 8.13 -0.41
C ASP A 152 3.69 8.09 0.58
N TYR A 153 4.56 9.10 0.57
CA TYR A 153 5.64 9.21 1.57
C TYR A 153 5.12 9.49 2.97
N TRP A 154 4.01 10.23 3.11
CA TRP A 154 3.34 10.38 4.39
C TRP A 154 2.87 9.01 4.89
N SER A 155 2.12 8.27 4.06
CA SER A 155 1.62 6.94 4.42
C SER A 155 2.74 5.95 4.73
N LEU A 156 3.93 6.08 4.12
CA LEU A 156 5.11 5.27 4.47
C LEU A 156 5.56 5.50 5.92
N GLY A 157 5.51 6.75 6.40
CA GLY A 157 5.82 7.06 7.79
C GLY A 157 4.79 6.50 8.77
N ILE A 158 3.51 6.51 8.40
CA ILE A 158 2.42 5.87 9.16
C ILE A 158 2.64 4.37 9.24
N LEU A 159 2.92 3.72 8.10
CA LEU A 159 3.20 2.29 8.02
C LEU A 159 4.37 1.91 8.94
N MET A 160 5.49 2.63 8.85
CA MET A 160 6.65 2.37 9.71
C MET A 160 6.30 2.42 11.19
N TYR A 161 5.54 3.43 11.61
CA TYR A 161 5.11 3.57 13.00
C TYR A 161 4.24 2.37 13.41
N GLU A 162 3.22 2.05 12.61
CA GLU A 162 2.29 0.96 12.88
C GLU A 162 2.96 -0.41 12.91
N LEU A 163 3.88 -0.70 11.99
CA LEU A 163 4.63 -1.96 12.03
C LEU A 163 5.48 -2.07 13.30
N LEU A 164 6.02 -0.97 13.84
CA LEU A 164 6.84 -0.98 15.06
C LEU A 164 6.02 -1.06 16.36
N THR A 165 4.76 -0.63 16.35
CA THR A 165 3.94 -0.45 17.57
C THR A 165 2.68 -1.30 17.60
N GLY A 166 2.20 -1.78 16.45
CA GLY A 166 0.91 -2.44 16.28
C GLY A 166 -0.27 -1.50 16.03
N SER A 167 -0.05 -0.17 16.00
CA SER A 167 -1.13 0.80 15.79
C SER A 167 -0.61 2.10 15.16
N PRO A 168 -1.41 2.78 14.32
CA PRO A 168 -0.99 4.01 13.68
C PRO A 168 -0.76 5.16 14.70
N PRO A 169 0.08 6.16 14.37
CA PRO A 169 0.41 7.28 15.27
C PRO A 169 -0.77 8.23 15.49
N PHE A 170 -1.68 8.29 14.53
CA PHE A 170 -2.86 9.16 14.57
C PHE A 170 -4.11 8.28 14.58
N SER A 171 -4.79 8.22 15.71
CA SER A 171 -6.05 7.48 15.83
C SER A 171 -6.98 8.18 16.82
N GLY A 172 -8.25 8.29 16.44
CA GLY A 172 -9.33 8.82 17.26
C GLY A 172 -10.54 7.89 17.23
N PRO A 173 -11.56 8.15 18.07
CA PRO A 173 -12.76 7.31 18.14
C PRO A 173 -13.62 7.35 16.87
N ASP A 174 -13.42 8.36 16.02
CA ASP A 174 -14.09 8.52 14.74
C ASP A 174 -13.14 9.19 13.72
N PRO A 175 -13.42 9.08 12.41
CA PRO A 175 -12.55 9.65 11.38
C PRO A 175 -12.30 11.15 11.53
N MET A 176 -13.29 11.94 11.98
CA MET A 176 -13.12 13.38 12.15
C MET A 176 -12.15 13.71 13.30
N LYS A 177 -12.16 12.92 14.38
CA LYS A 177 -11.16 13.04 15.44
C LYS A 177 -9.78 12.63 14.94
N THR A 178 -9.67 11.54 14.19
CA THR A 178 -8.41 11.12 13.54
C THR A 178 -7.85 12.24 12.67
N TYR A 179 -8.67 12.86 11.81
CA TYR A 179 -8.25 13.98 10.96
C TYR A 179 -7.77 15.19 11.77
N ASN A 180 -8.47 15.55 12.86
CA ASN A 180 -8.03 16.63 13.74
C ASN A 180 -6.67 16.35 14.40
N ILE A 181 -6.38 15.09 14.73
CA ILE A 181 -5.08 14.70 15.29
C ILE A 181 -4.01 14.77 14.20
N ILE A 182 -4.28 14.26 12.98
CA ILE A 182 -3.37 14.36 11.82
C ILE A 182 -2.98 15.81 11.56
N LEU A 183 -3.94 16.73 11.58
CA LEU A 183 -3.71 18.16 11.31
C LEU A 183 -2.89 18.88 12.39
N ARG A 184 -2.70 18.28 13.58
CA ARG A 184 -1.76 18.78 14.61
C ARG A 184 -0.30 18.43 14.30
N GLY A 185 -0.08 17.48 13.38
CA GLY A 185 1.23 17.09 12.90
C GLY A 185 1.95 16.05 13.78
N ILE A 186 2.92 15.37 13.17
CA ILE A 186 3.69 14.28 13.80
C ILE A 186 4.53 14.74 15.00
N ASP A 187 4.85 16.04 15.07
CA ASP A 187 5.65 16.60 16.16
C ASP A 187 4.90 16.64 17.49
N MET A 188 3.56 16.55 17.46
CA MET A 188 2.70 16.43 18.64
C MET A 188 2.54 14.99 19.14
N ILE A 189 3.07 14.00 18.42
CA ILE A 189 3.00 12.59 18.80
C ILE A 189 4.20 12.23 19.68
N GLU A 190 3.92 11.62 20.82
CA GLU A 190 4.93 11.01 21.66
C GLU A 190 5.36 9.66 21.07
N PHE A 191 6.65 9.52 20.77
CA PHE A 191 7.19 8.28 20.20
C PHE A 191 7.55 7.31 21.34
N PRO A 192 6.98 6.10 21.38
CA PRO A 192 7.35 5.10 22.38
C PRO A 192 8.84 4.76 22.32
N LYS A 193 9.45 4.44 23.46
CA LYS A 193 10.87 4.03 23.56
C LYS A 193 11.24 2.82 22.70
N LYS A 194 10.23 2.02 22.31
CA LYS A 194 10.37 0.89 21.39
C LYS A 194 10.81 1.31 19.99
N ILE A 195 10.42 2.51 19.54
CA ILE A 195 10.83 3.03 18.24
C ILE A 195 12.26 3.54 18.36
N ALA A 196 13.19 2.92 17.62
CA ALA A 196 14.59 3.34 17.59
C ALA A 196 14.72 4.80 17.13
N LYS A 197 15.74 5.52 17.63
CA LYS A 197 15.94 6.95 17.34
C LYS A 197 16.01 7.25 15.84
N ASN A 198 16.69 6.39 15.07
CA ASN A 198 16.79 6.55 13.62
C ASN A 198 15.45 6.26 12.90
N ALA A 199 14.65 5.32 13.41
CA ALA A 199 13.30 5.03 12.90
C ALA A 199 12.37 6.22 13.13
N ALA A 200 12.33 6.73 14.37
CA ALA A 200 11.55 7.92 14.72
C ALA A 200 11.98 9.14 13.88
N ASN A 201 13.28 9.32 13.65
CA ASN A 201 13.78 10.40 12.80
C ASN A 201 13.32 10.26 11.33
N LEU A 202 13.27 9.04 10.79
CA LEU A 202 12.76 8.80 9.46
C LEU A 202 11.25 9.06 9.38
N ILE A 203 10.47 8.53 10.32
CA ILE A 203 9.01 8.74 10.40
C ILE A 203 8.68 10.24 10.43
N LYS A 204 9.36 11.02 11.26
CA LYS A 204 9.14 12.48 11.33
C LYS A 204 9.46 13.21 10.02
N LYS A 205 10.48 12.75 9.27
CA LYS A 205 10.84 13.34 7.97
C LYS A 205 9.89 12.93 6.84
N LEU A 206 9.27 11.76 6.95
CA LEU A 206 8.25 11.26 6.02
C LEU A 206 6.89 11.94 6.28
N CYS A 207 6.51 12.09 7.54
CA CYS A 207 5.25 12.71 7.97
C CYS A 207 5.37 14.23 8.15
N ARG A 208 6.01 14.93 7.22
CA ARG A 208 6.01 16.40 7.24
C ARG A 208 4.67 16.93 6.76
N ASP A 209 4.15 17.95 7.45
CA ASP A 209 2.85 18.57 7.12
C ASP A 209 2.88 19.21 5.73
N ASN A 210 3.99 19.89 5.41
CA ASN A 210 4.23 20.43 4.08
C ASN A 210 4.74 19.32 3.14
N PRO A 211 4.00 18.97 2.07
CA PRO A 211 4.40 17.87 1.19
C PRO A 211 5.74 18.09 0.46
N SER A 212 6.17 19.33 0.25
CA SER A 212 7.46 19.65 -0.39
C SER A 212 8.67 19.38 0.51
N GLU A 213 8.46 19.18 1.81
CA GLU A 213 9.52 18.94 2.79
C GLU A 213 9.67 17.45 3.15
N ARG A 214 8.78 16.60 2.65
CA ARG A 214 8.81 15.16 2.92
C ARG A 214 10.04 14.52 2.29
N LEU A 215 10.75 13.71 3.07
CA LEU A 215 11.81 12.85 2.53
C LEU A 215 11.22 11.93 1.45
N GLY A 216 11.90 11.79 0.31
CA GLY A 216 11.31 11.16 -0.88
C GLY A 216 10.79 12.16 -1.91
N ASN A 217 10.38 13.36 -1.48
CA ASN A 217 9.98 14.47 -2.35
C ASN A 217 11.03 15.59 -2.44
N LEU A 218 12.26 15.28 -2.01
CA LEU A 218 13.41 16.20 -2.05
C LEU A 218 14.23 15.98 -3.33
N LYS A 219 15.41 16.62 -3.38
CA LYS A 219 16.28 16.67 -4.56
C LYS A 219 16.58 15.31 -5.19
N ASN A 220 16.80 14.25 -4.40
CA ASN A 220 17.15 12.93 -4.95
C ASN A 220 15.97 11.94 -4.94
N GLY A 221 14.76 12.42 -4.65
CA GLY A 221 13.55 11.59 -4.61
C GLY A 221 13.67 10.46 -3.57
N VAL A 222 13.21 9.26 -3.96
CA VAL A 222 13.26 8.05 -3.13
C VAL A 222 14.67 7.68 -2.66
N LYS A 223 15.72 8.09 -3.37
CA LYS A 223 17.12 7.83 -2.94
C LYS A 223 17.47 8.51 -1.62
N ASP A 224 16.81 9.62 -1.28
CA ASP A 224 17.01 10.27 0.02
C ASP A 224 16.44 9.42 1.18
N ILE A 225 15.38 8.63 0.93
CA ILE A 225 14.86 7.63 1.88
C ILE A 225 15.84 6.47 2.01
N GLN A 226 16.29 5.91 0.88
CA GLN A 226 17.21 4.76 0.86
C GLN A 226 18.54 5.03 1.58
N LYS A 227 19.02 6.27 1.55
CA LYS A 227 20.25 6.72 2.21
C LYS A 227 20.07 7.16 3.67
N HIS A 228 18.85 7.13 4.19
CA HIS A 228 18.62 7.53 5.58
C HIS A 228 19.35 6.59 6.54
N LYS A 229 19.87 7.10 7.67
CA LYS A 229 20.63 6.32 8.67
C LYS A 229 19.88 5.12 9.25
N TRP A 230 18.55 5.09 9.15
CA TRP A 230 17.78 3.92 9.57
C TRP A 230 18.00 2.70 8.67
N PHE A 231 18.37 2.92 7.40
CA PHE A 231 18.79 1.91 6.43
C PHE A 231 20.31 1.71 6.38
N GLU A 232 21.06 2.22 7.36
CA GLU A 232 22.50 1.97 7.44
C GLU A 232 22.78 0.45 7.51
N GLY A 233 23.64 -0.03 6.61
CA GLY A 233 23.94 -1.46 6.46
C GLY A 233 22.86 -2.29 5.73
N PHE A 234 21.73 -1.71 5.32
CA PHE A 234 20.70 -2.43 4.56
C PHE A 234 21.14 -2.66 3.10
N ASN A 235 21.15 -3.91 2.66
CA ASN A 235 21.59 -4.29 1.32
C ASN A 235 20.45 -4.16 0.29
N TRP A 236 20.24 -2.93 -0.22
CA TRP A 236 19.25 -2.64 -1.26
C TRP A 236 19.46 -3.44 -2.55
N GLU A 237 20.71 -3.67 -2.96
CA GLU A 237 21.01 -4.49 -4.14
C GLU A 237 20.62 -5.95 -3.92
N GLY A 238 20.87 -6.48 -2.72
CA GLY A 238 20.45 -7.83 -2.35
C GLY A 238 18.93 -7.97 -2.31
N LEU A 239 18.22 -6.93 -1.85
CA LEU A 239 16.75 -6.90 -1.89
C LEU A 239 16.26 -6.96 -3.34
N ARG A 240 16.77 -6.11 -4.24
CA ARG A 240 16.40 -6.11 -5.67
C ARG A 240 16.72 -7.42 -6.38
N LYS A 241 17.83 -8.08 -6.02
CA LYS A 241 18.25 -9.36 -6.60
C LYS A 241 17.58 -10.57 -5.95
N GLY A 242 16.78 -10.37 -4.91
CA GLY A 242 16.15 -11.47 -4.16
C GLY A 242 17.14 -12.30 -3.33
N THR A 243 18.37 -11.83 -3.10
CA THR A 243 19.40 -12.56 -2.34
C THR A 243 19.37 -12.23 -0.85
N LEU A 244 18.59 -11.23 -0.44
CA LEU A 244 18.42 -10.88 0.96
C LEU A 244 17.44 -11.85 1.63
N THR A 245 17.79 -12.41 2.77
CA THR A 245 16.89 -13.29 3.52
C THR A 245 15.77 -12.46 4.17
N PRO A 246 14.48 -12.77 3.89
CA PRO A 246 13.37 -12.09 4.54
C PRO A 246 13.30 -12.41 6.05
N PRO A 247 12.78 -11.48 6.87
CA PRO A 247 12.71 -11.64 8.32
C PRO A 247 11.66 -12.67 8.76
N ILE A 248 10.68 -12.94 7.92
CA ILE A 248 9.65 -13.95 8.13
C ILE A 248 9.62 -14.80 6.87
N ILE A 249 9.82 -16.11 7.03
CA ILE A 249 9.77 -17.08 5.94
C ILE A 249 8.47 -17.85 6.10
N PRO A 250 7.46 -17.60 5.26
CA PRO A 250 6.20 -18.35 5.29
C PRO A 250 6.44 -19.81 4.91
N SER A 251 5.69 -20.72 5.52
CA SER A 251 5.65 -22.11 5.05
C SER A 251 4.59 -22.21 3.96
N VAL A 252 5.00 -22.59 2.75
CA VAL A 252 4.10 -22.84 1.60
C VAL A 252 4.46 -24.19 1.01
N ALA A 253 3.65 -25.21 1.27
CA ALA A 253 3.94 -26.59 0.88
C ALA A 253 3.75 -26.85 -0.61
N SER A 254 2.83 -26.14 -1.26
CA SER A 254 2.51 -26.31 -2.67
C SER A 254 1.87 -25.04 -3.27
N PRO A 255 1.74 -24.93 -4.60
CA PRO A 255 1.04 -23.81 -5.24
C PRO A 255 -0.47 -23.71 -4.90
N THR A 256 -1.04 -24.71 -4.24
CA THR A 256 -2.45 -24.72 -3.78
C THR A 256 -2.56 -24.59 -2.26
N ASP A 257 -1.45 -24.39 -1.55
CA ASP A 257 -1.45 -24.22 -0.11
C ASP A 257 -1.92 -22.80 0.26
N THR A 258 -3.05 -22.72 0.97
CA THR A 258 -3.66 -21.48 1.45
C THR A 258 -3.62 -21.37 2.97
N SER A 259 -2.78 -22.14 3.68
CA SER A 259 -2.75 -22.16 5.14
C SER A 259 -2.35 -20.84 5.80
N ASN A 260 -1.71 -19.93 5.04
CA ASN A 260 -1.30 -18.60 5.51
C ASN A 260 -2.41 -17.54 5.37
N PHE A 261 -3.63 -17.95 5.03
CA PHE A 261 -4.81 -17.09 4.93
C PHE A 261 -5.89 -17.53 5.90
N ASP A 262 -6.71 -16.58 6.33
CA ASP A 262 -7.92 -16.88 7.09
C ASP A 262 -8.87 -17.75 6.24
N SER A 263 -9.63 -18.62 6.90
CA SER A 263 -10.64 -19.44 6.23
C SER A 263 -11.92 -18.63 6.03
N PHE A 264 -12.31 -18.44 4.78
CA PHE A 264 -13.56 -17.79 4.41
C PHE A 264 -14.56 -18.86 3.92
N PRO A 265 -15.86 -18.75 4.26
CA PRO A 265 -16.86 -19.60 3.64
C PRO A 265 -16.90 -19.38 2.13
N GLU A 266 -17.27 -20.40 1.38
CA GLU A 266 -17.51 -20.26 -0.05
C GLU A 266 -18.63 -19.22 -0.29
N ASP A 267 -18.48 -18.41 -1.34
CA ASP A 267 -19.51 -17.42 -1.71
C ASP A 267 -20.77 -18.16 -2.16
N SER A 268 -21.79 -18.13 -1.30
CA SER A 268 -23.12 -18.67 -1.55
C SER A 268 -24.17 -17.59 -1.83
N ASP A 269 -23.74 -16.34 -2.06
CA ASP A 269 -24.65 -15.25 -2.41
C ASP A 269 -25.37 -15.53 -3.73
N GLU A 270 -26.58 -14.99 -3.87
CA GLU A 270 -27.25 -15.01 -5.16
C GLU A 270 -26.40 -14.26 -6.22
N PRO A 271 -26.31 -14.79 -7.46
CA PRO A 271 -25.60 -14.11 -8.53
C PRO A 271 -26.18 -12.70 -8.76
N PRO A 272 -25.35 -11.66 -8.96
CA PRO A 272 -25.84 -10.32 -9.21
C PRO A 272 -26.61 -10.25 -10.54
N PRO A 273 -27.45 -9.22 -10.74
CA PRO A 273 -28.10 -9.00 -12.03
C PRO A 273 -27.06 -8.76 -13.14
N ASP A 274 -27.46 -9.07 -14.37
CA ASP A 274 -26.64 -8.81 -15.55
C ASP A 274 -26.41 -7.30 -15.73
N ASP A 275 -25.18 -6.94 -16.08
CA ASP A 275 -24.76 -5.62 -16.52
C ASP A 275 -24.16 -5.76 -17.92
N ASN A 276 -24.93 -5.36 -18.94
CA ASN A 276 -24.51 -5.35 -20.34
C ASN A 276 -24.35 -3.92 -20.88
N SER A 277 -24.10 -2.95 -20.00
CA SER A 277 -24.00 -1.53 -20.37
C SER A 277 -22.76 -1.19 -21.20
N GLY A 278 -21.76 -2.07 -21.23
CA GLY A 278 -20.57 -1.96 -22.09
C GLY A 278 -19.45 -1.08 -21.56
N TRP A 279 -19.54 -0.59 -20.32
CA TRP A 279 -18.47 0.22 -19.72
C TRP A 279 -17.16 -0.59 -19.54
N ASP A 280 -17.25 -1.91 -19.49
CA ASP A 280 -16.16 -2.85 -19.27
C ASP A 280 -15.60 -3.45 -20.59
N ILE A 281 -15.71 -2.74 -21.72
CA ILE A 281 -15.30 -3.26 -23.03
C ILE A 281 -13.82 -3.70 -23.10
N ASP A 282 -12.95 -3.04 -22.33
CA ASP A 282 -11.51 -3.28 -22.32
C ASP A 282 -11.07 -4.38 -21.35
N PHE A 283 -12.01 -5.09 -20.68
CA PHE A 283 -11.70 -6.16 -19.72
C PHE A 283 -11.61 -7.55 -20.37
#